data_AF-A0A6B3AEX8-F1
#
_entry.id   AF-A0A6B3AEX8-F1
#
_cell.length_a   1.000
_cell.length_b   1.000
_cell.length_c   1.000
_cell.angle_alpha   90.00
_cell.angle_beta   90.00
_cell.angle_gamma   90.00
#
_symmetry.space_group_name_H-M   'P 1'
#
loop_
_entity.id
_entity.type
_entity.pdbx_description
1 polymer ?
#
loop_
_entity_poly.entity_id
_entity_poly.type
_entity_poly.pdbx_seq_one_letter_code
_entity_poly.pdbx_strand_id
1 'polypeptide(L)'
;MRRLFPVTYETAAPDRAAGAADGSGASGGEAAQGAPAGAGREWSLAELAAAYAYPEPGPGGPAPWLRANMVSTLDGAAQHDGRSQPISCAADMRIFGTLRALADVVVVGAETVRQEGYRPARARAEFAAAR
;
A
#
# COMPACT_ATOMS: atom_id res chain seq x y z
N MET A 1 -5.58 -15.29 6.64
CA MET A 1 -5.46 -13.97 5.98
C MET A 1 -5.14 -12.93 7.04
N ARG A 2 -3.94 -12.35 7.02
CA ARG A 2 -3.63 -11.18 7.87
C ARG A 2 -4.25 -9.96 7.20
N ARG A 3 -5.19 -9.28 7.87
CA ARG A 3 -5.82 -8.06 7.37
C ARG A 3 -4.77 -6.95 7.38
N LEU A 4 -4.36 -6.46 6.21
CA LEU A 4 -3.32 -5.44 6.08
C LEU A 4 -3.85 -4.00 6.07
N PHE A 5 -5.16 -3.79 5.88
CA PHE A 5 -5.76 -2.45 5.88
C PHE A 5 -7.13 -2.45 6.58
N PRO A 6 -7.41 -1.46 7.46
CA PRO A 6 -8.77 -1.21 7.93
C PRO A 6 -9.63 -0.70 6.77
N VAL A 7 -10.89 -1.12 6.75
CA VAL A 7 -11.85 -0.76 5.72
C VAL A 7 -12.21 0.72 5.90
N THR A 8 -12.24 1.48 4.81
CA THR A 8 -12.33 2.96 4.79
C THR A 8 -13.51 3.57 5.55
N TYR A 9 -14.55 2.79 5.88
CA TYR A 9 -15.67 3.29 6.70
C TYR A 9 -15.31 3.55 8.17
N GLU A 10 -14.16 3.05 8.66
CA GLU A 10 -13.71 3.28 10.05
C GLU A 10 -12.88 4.57 10.22
N THR A 11 -12.52 5.26 9.12
CA THR A 11 -11.68 6.48 9.15
C THR A 11 -12.48 7.79 9.14
N ALA A 12 -13.78 7.74 8.86
CA ALA A 12 -14.62 8.92 9.04
C ALA A 12 -14.86 9.12 10.55
N ALA A 13 -14.04 9.96 11.18
CA ALA A 13 -14.43 10.58 12.44
C ALA A 13 -15.83 11.20 12.23
N PRO A 14 -16.82 10.93 13.11
CA PRO A 14 -18.15 11.48 12.92
C PRO A 14 -18.03 13.00 12.88
N ASP A 15 -18.57 13.58 11.81
CA ASP A 15 -18.69 15.02 11.60
C ASP A 15 -19.46 15.60 12.79
N ARG A 16 -18.76 16.24 13.72
CA ARG A 16 -19.40 17.06 14.75
C ARG A 16 -19.78 18.39 14.11
N ALA A 17 -20.80 18.35 13.27
CA ALA A 17 -21.44 19.56 12.79
C ALA A 17 -22.18 20.25 13.94
N ALA A 18 -21.72 21.47 14.23
CA ALA A 18 -22.46 22.66 14.64
C ALA A 18 -23.60 22.53 15.68
N GLY A 19 -23.32 22.99 16.90
CA GLY A 19 -24.31 23.44 17.90
C GLY A 19 -23.70 24.55 18.77
N ALA A 20 -24.49 25.57 19.07
CA ALA A 20 -24.11 26.92 19.52
C ALA A 20 -23.36 27.08 20.87
N ALA A 21 -22.84 28.30 21.04
CA ALA A 21 -22.00 28.86 22.10
C ALA A 21 -22.51 28.76 23.56
N ASP A 22 -21.59 28.64 24.52
CA ASP A 22 -21.24 29.65 25.54
C ASP A 22 -20.25 29.08 26.58
N GLY A 23 -19.36 29.93 27.12
CA GLY A 23 -18.70 29.69 28.42
C GLY A 23 -17.17 29.66 28.42
N SER A 24 -16.59 30.64 29.09
CA SER A 24 -15.18 30.80 29.49
C SER A 24 -14.64 29.66 30.39
N GLY A 25 -13.37 29.29 30.24
CA GLY A 25 -12.65 28.49 31.25
C GLY A 25 -11.33 27.92 30.75
N ALA A 26 -10.26 28.17 31.50
CA ALA A 26 -8.88 27.81 31.17
C ALA A 26 -8.54 26.32 31.37
N SER A 27 -7.38 25.95 30.81
CA SER A 27 -6.43 24.90 31.21
C SER A 27 -6.63 23.47 30.68
N GLY A 28 -5.51 22.90 30.23
CA GLY A 28 -5.27 21.44 30.23
C GLY A 28 -5.48 20.71 28.91
N GLY A 29 -4.72 21.03 27.86
CA GLY A 29 -4.59 20.15 26.69
C GLY A 29 -3.64 18.99 27.00
N GLU A 30 -4.11 17.97 27.70
CA GLU A 30 -3.40 16.68 27.78
C GLU A 30 -3.31 16.10 26.36
N ALA A 31 -2.08 15.95 25.89
CA ALA A 31 -1.75 15.27 24.67
C ALA A 31 -2.39 13.88 24.69
N ALA A 32 -3.27 13.61 23.73
CA ALA A 32 -3.81 12.29 23.49
C ALA A 32 -2.64 11.33 23.18
N GLN A 33 -2.22 10.63 24.23
CA GLN A 33 -1.25 9.56 24.21
C GLN A 33 -1.90 8.33 23.58
N GLY A 34 -1.38 7.95 22.42
CA GLY A 34 -1.83 6.74 21.72
C GLY A 34 -1.32 6.64 20.29
N ALA A 35 -0.09 7.07 20.00
CA ALA A 35 0.53 6.69 18.74
C ALA A 35 0.70 5.15 18.73
N PRO A 36 0.21 4.42 17.72
CA PRO A 36 0.43 2.99 17.66
C PRO A 36 1.94 2.73 17.61
N ALA A 37 2.42 1.84 18.48
CA ALA A 37 3.81 1.44 18.57
C ALA A 37 4.28 0.91 17.20
N GLY A 38 4.99 1.76 16.44
CA GLY A 38 5.43 1.49 15.08
C GLY A 38 5.44 2.72 14.15
N ALA A 39 4.75 3.80 14.51
CA ALA A 39 4.70 5.01 13.69
C ALA A 39 6.03 5.78 13.71
N GLY A 40 6.84 5.63 12.64
CA GLY A 40 7.99 6.50 12.37
C GLY A 40 9.21 5.83 11.76
N ARG A 41 9.32 4.50 11.75
CA ARG A 41 10.46 3.83 11.11
C ARG A 41 10.15 3.42 9.67
N GLU A 42 11.15 3.56 8.81
CA GLU A 42 11.08 3.05 7.45
C GLU A 42 11.26 1.52 7.43
N TRP A 43 10.51 0.83 6.57
CA TRP A 43 10.61 -0.62 6.40
C TRP A 43 11.66 -0.96 5.35
N SER A 44 12.54 -1.89 5.68
CA SER A 44 13.51 -2.43 4.72
C SER A 44 12.81 -3.22 3.61
N LEU A 45 13.50 -3.42 2.48
CA LEU A 45 12.98 -4.22 1.38
C LEU A 45 12.72 -5.69 1.79
N ALA A 46 13.53 -6.24 2.69
CA ALA A 46 13.33 -7.58 3.23
C ALA A 46 12.06 -7.68 4.10
N GLU A 47 11.77 -6.65 4.90
CA GLU A 47 10.54 -6.59 5.69
C GLU A 47 9.31 -6.43 4.82
N LEU A 48 9.38 -5.58 3.78
CA LEU A 48 8.33 -5.48 2.77
C LEU A 48 8.14 -6.80 2.03
N ALA A 49 9.23 -7.49 1.68
CA ALA A 49 9.17 -8.81 1.03
C ALA A 49 8.43 -9.84 1.90
N ALA A 50 8.81 -9.93 3.17
CA ALA A 50 8.19 -10.85 4.12
C ALA A 50 6.70 -10.53 4.36
N ALA A 51 6.34 -9.25 4.44
CA ALA A 51 4.94 -8.83 4.62
C ALA A 51 4.04 -9.17 3.42
N TYR A 52 4.62 -9.19 2.21
CA TYR A 52 3.93 -9.49 0.95
C TYR A 52 4.34 -10.84 0.35
N ALA A 53 4.90 -11.76 1.15
CA ALA A 53 5.30 -13.08 0.66
C ALA A 53 4.11 -13.82 0.03
N TYR A 54 4.39 -14.62 -1.00
CA TYR A 54 3.42 -15.57 -1.51
C TYR A 54 3.21 -16.70 -0.47
N PRO A 55 2.06 -17.40 -0.49
CA PRO A 55 1.85 -18.51 0.43
C PRO A 55 2.87 -19.63 0.22
N GLU A 56 3.36 -20.18 1.33
CA GLU A 56 4.18 -21.39 1.29
C GLU A 56 3.41 -22.56 0.64
N PRO A 57 4.09 -23.44 -0.11
CA PRO A 57 3.48 -24.65 -0.65
C PRO A 57 2.78 -25.47 0.42
N GLY A 58 1.54 -25.88 0.15
CA GLY A 58 0.79 -26.77 1.04
C GLY A 58 1.24 -28.24 0.89
N PRO A 59 0.63 -29.16 1.66
CA PRO A 59 0.92 -30.59 1.56
C PRO A 59 0.72 -31.19 0.15
N GLY A 60 -0.08 -30.55 -0.69
CA GLY A 60 -0.32 -30.93 -2.09
C GLY A 60 0.65 -30.30 -3.10
N GLY A 61 1.69 -29.61 -2.63
CA GLY A 61 2.64 -28.87 -3.48
C GLY A 61 2.28 -27.41 -3.72
N PRO A 62 3.08 -26.69 -4.53
CA PRO A 62 2.84 -25.29 -4.84
C PRO A 62 1.57 -25.11 -5.69
N ALA A 63 0.73 -24.14 -5.30
CA ALA A 63 -0.45 -23.73 -6.06
C ALA A 63 -0.21 -22.36 -6.71
N PRO A 64 -0.71 -22.12 -7.94
CA PRO A 64 -0.55 -20.82 -8.59
C PRO A 64 -1.29 -19.74 -7.80
N TRP A 65 -0.66 -18.58 -7.65
CA TRP A 65 -1.24 -17.43 -6.95
C TRP A 65 -1.27 -16.20 -7.84
N LEU A 66 -2.43 -15.58 -7.96
CA LEU A 66 -2.60 -14.33 -8.69
C LEU A 66 -2.77 -13.16 -7.71
N ARG A 67 -1.96 -12.11 -7.89
CA ARG A 67 -2.06 -10.86 -7.15
C ARG A 67 -2.29 -9.72 -8.13
N ALA A 68 -3.25 -8.85 -7.83
CA ALA A 68 -3.40 -7.54 -8.46
C ALA A 68 -2.83 -6.47 -7.52
N ASN A 69 -2.13 -5.49 -8.09
CA ASN A 69 -1.64 -4.31 -7.37
C ASN A 69 -2.01 -3.06 -8.18
N MET A 70 -2.73 -2.13 -7.56
CA MET A 70 -3.27 -0.92 -8.17
C MET A 70 -3.22 0.23 -7.16
N VAL A 71 -3.22 1.45 -7.67
CA VAL A 71 -3.38 2.68 -6.88
C VAL A 71 -4.63 3.41 -7.37
N SER A 72 -5.32 4.10 -6.47
CA SER A 72 -6.44 4.97 -6.81
C SER A 72 -6.42 6.23 -5.97
N THR A 73 -7.01 7.29 -6.50
CA THR A 73 -7.39 8.46 -5.71
C THR A 73 -8.52 8.11 -4.73
N LEU A 74 -8.84 9.04 -3.83
CA LEU A 74 -9.89 8.83 -2.81
C LEU A 74 -11.29 8.68 -3.43
N ASP A 75 -11.54 9.34 -4.56
CA ASP A 75 -12.77 9.23 -5.35
C ASP A 75 -12.75 8.05 -6.34
N GLY A 76 -11.70 7.23 -6.33
CA GLY A 76 -11.62 5.98 -7.09
C GLY A 76 -11.06 6.11 -8.51
N ALA A 77 -10.51 7.26 -8.90
CA ALA A 77 -9.81 7.39 -10.18
C ALA A 77 -8.49 6.59 -10.15
N ALA A 78 -8.25 5.80 -11.20
CA ALA A 78 -7.03 5.00 -11.34
C ALA A 78 -5.88 5.76 -12.04
N GLN A 79 -6.18 6.93 -12.62
CA GLN A 79 -5.21 7.74 -13.35
C GLN A 79 -5.56 9.23 -13.31
N HIS A 80 -4.52 10.05 -13.46
CA HIS A 80 -4.59 11.48 -13.73
C HIS A 80 -3.83 11.75 -15.04
N ASP A 81 -4.47 12.47 -15.97
CA ASP A 81 -3.95 12.71 -17.33
C ASP A 81 -3.49 11.43 -18.06
N GLY A 82 -4.28 10.36 -17.91
CA GLY A 82 -4.03 9.07 -18.55
C GLY A 82 -2.91 8.23 -17.91
N ARG A 83 -2.33 8.64 -16.79
CA ARG A 83 -1.28 7.87 -16.10
C ARG A 83 -1.58 7.68 -14.63
N SER A 84 -1.09 6.58 -14.08
CA SER A 84 -1.14 6.26 -12.65
C SER A 84 0.01 6.90 -11.87
N GLN A 85 1.15 7.17 -12.51
CA GLN A 85 2.32 7.77 -11.86
C GLN A 85 2.04 9.07 -11.08
N PRO A 86 1.22 10.03 -11.57
CA PRO A 86 0.96 11.27 -10.84
C PRO A 86 0.18 11.10 -9.53
N ILE A 87 -0.57 10.00 -9.38
CA ILE A 87 -1.34 9.69 -8.17
C ILE A 87 -0.60 8.73 -7.22
N SER A 88 0.66 8.42 -7.51
CA SER A 88 1.54 7.57 -6.71
C SER A 88 2.52 8.39 -5.87
N CYS A 89 3.29 7.72 -5.00
CA CYS A 89 4.30 8.32 -4.15
C CYS A 89 5.54 7.42 -3.99
N ALA A 90 6.59 7.92 -3.34
CA ALA A 90 7.82 7.17 -3.12
C ALA A 90 7.60 5.85 -2.36
N ALA A 91 6.68 5.83 -1.39
CA ALA A 91 6.34 4.63 -0.63
C ALA A 91 5.63 3.59 -1.51
N ASP A 92 4.65 4.01 -2.32
CA ASP A 92 3.98 3.14 -3.28
C ASP A 92 4.98 2.53 -4.28
N MET A 93 5.91 3.33 -4.80
CA MET A 93 6.93 2.84 -5.73
C MET A 93 7.87 1.79 -5.12
N ARG A 94 8.17 1.88 -3.81
CA ARG A 94 8.93 0.83 -3.09
C ARG A 94 8.14 -0.47 -3.00
N ILE A 95 6.85 -0.38 -2.69
CA ILE A 95 5.96 -1.55 -2.64
C ILE A 95 5.82 -2.14 -4.05
N PHE A 96 5.49 -1.32 -5.05
CA PHE A 96 5.39 -1.73 -6.45
C PHE A 96 6.65 -2.47 -6.94
N GLY A 97 7.84 -1.93 -6.65
CA GLY A 97 9.10 -2.58 -6.99
C GLY A 97 9.31 -3.92 -6.26
N THR A 98 8.96 -3.99 -4.98
CA THR A 98 9.04 -5.21 -4.16
C THR A 98 8.12 -6.30 -4.69
N LEU A 99 6.84 -5.98 -4.94
CA LEU A 99 5.87 -6.94 -5.44
C LEU A 99 6.27 -7.51 -6.81
N ARG A 100 6.82 -6.68 -7.69
CA ARG A 100 7.35 -7.13 -8.99
C ARG A 100 8.60 -7.99 -8.87
N ALA A 101 9.39 -7.82 -7.82
CA ALA A 101 10.58 -8.63 -7.57
C ALA A 101 10.23 -10.00 -6.97
N LEU A 102 9.14 -10.09 -6.21
CA LEU A 102 8.60 -11.35 -5.67
C LEU A 102 7.82 -12.17 -6.69
N ALA A 103 7.26 -11.55 -7.72
CA ALA A 103 6.47 -12.25 -8.72
C ALA A 103 7.37 -13.03 -9.69
N ASP A 104 7.00 -14.28 -9.98
CA ASP A 104 7.62 -15.07 -11.04
C ASP A 104 7.34 -14.47 -12.43
N VAL A 105 6.11 -14.00 -12.62
CA VAL A 105 5.61 -13.42 -13.87
C VAL A 105 4.79 -12.19 -13.56
N VAL A 106 5.02 -11.11 -14.31
CA VAL A 106 4.20 -9.90 -14.27
C VAL A 106 3.38 -9.81 -15.55
N VAL A 107 2.06 -9.87 -15.41
CA VAL A 107 1.10 -9.65 -16.50
C VAL A 107 0.68 -8.19 -16.47
N VAL A 108 0.69 -7.53 -17.64
CA VAL A 108 0.34 -6.11 -17.77
C VAL A 108 -0.38 -5.87 -19.09
N GLY A 109 -1.36 -4.97 -19.09
CA GLY A 109 -2.06 -4.54 -20.29
C GLY A 109 -1.12 -3.79 -21.24
N ALA A 110 -1.24 -4.04 -22.55
CA ALA A 110 -0.34 -3.47 -23.55
C ALA A 110 -0.39 -1.93 -23.61
N GLU A 111 -1.56 -1.33 -23.36
CA GLU A 111 -1.69 0.14 -23.35
C GLU A 111 -0.98 0.76 -22.16
N THR A 112 -1.10 0.15 -20.97
CA THR A 112 -0.35 0.58 -19.78
C THR A 112 1.15 0.52 -20.03
N VAL A 113 1.67 -0.52 -20.69
CA VAL A 113 3.09 -0.62 -21.03
C VAL A 113 3.55 0.58 -21.87
N ARG A 114 2.73 1.00 -22.85
CA ARG A 114 3.04 2.14 -23.73
C ARG A 114 2.96 3.48 -22.99
N GLN A 115 1.86 3.71 -22.27
CA GLN A 115 1.60 5.00 -21.61
C GLN A 115 2.54 5.24 -20.42
N GLU A 116 2.86 4.19 -19.66
CA GLU A 116 3.75 4.28 -18.49
C GLU A 116 5.23 4.04 -18.83
N GLY A 117 5.55 3.78 -20.10
CA GLY A 117 6.92 3.60 -20.57
C GLY A 117 7.66 2.40 -19.95
N TYR A 118 6.94 1.30 -19.69
CA TYR A 118 7.52 0.14 -19.00
C TYR A 118 8.70 -0.45 -19.80
N ARG A 119 9.79 -0.70 -19.06
CA ARG A 119 10.99 -1.36 -19.56
C ARG A 119 10.99 -2.84 -19.15
N PRO A 120 11.81 -3.69 -19.81
CA PRO A 120 12.01 -5.06 -19.36
C PRO A 120 12.33 -5.14 -17.87
N ALA A 121 11.67 -6.08 -17.17
CA ALA A 121 11.91 -6.30 -15.76
C ALA A 121 13.36 -6.77 -15.55
N ARG A 122 14.02 -6.21 -14.52
CA ARG A 122 15.36 -6.63 -14.11
C ARG A 122 15.24 -7.45 -12.84
N ALA A 123 15.88 -8.61 -12.82
CA ALA A 123 15.98 -9.41 -11.61
C ALA A 123 16.75 -8.63 -10.54
N ARG A 124 16.22 -8.60 -9.32
CA ARG A 124 16.87 -7.97 -8.17
C ARG A 124 17.42 -9.07 -7.26
N ALA A 125 18.74 -9.09 -7.09
CA ALA A 125 19.43 -10.13 -6.31
C ALA A 125 18.95 -10.20 -4.86
N GLU A 126 18.58 -9.06 -4.28
CA GLU A 126 18.04 -8.92 -2.91
C GLU A 126 16.78 -9.74 -2.65
N PHE A 127 16.03 -10.11 -3.70
CA PHE A 127 14.80 -10.90 -3.59
C PHE A 127 14.97 -12.33 -4.14
N ALA A 128 16.19 -12.75 -4.47
CA ALA A 128 16.41 -14.07 -5.06
C ALA A 128 16.02 -15.22 -4.10
N ALA A 129 16.19 -15.04 -2.79
CA ALA A 129 15.81 -16.03 -1.79
C ALA A 129 14.32 -16.00 -1.42
N ALA A 130 13.56 -15.02 -1.91
CA ALA A 130 12.15 -14.80 -1.59
C ALA A 130 11.20 -15.19 -2.73
N ARG A 131 11.74 -15.78 -3.80
CA ARG A 131 11.02 -16.44 -4.90
C ARG A 131 11.17 -17.94 -4.72
#